data_AF-A0A0S8L160-F1
#
_entry.id   AF-A0A0S8L160-F1
#
_cell.length_a   1.000
_cell.length_b   1.000
_cell.length_c   1.000
_cell.angle_alpha   90.00
_cell.angle_beta   90.00
_cell.angle_gamma   90.00
#
_symmetry.space_group_name_H-M   'P 1'
#
loop_
_entity.id
_entity.type
_entity.pdbx_description
1 polymer ?
#
loop_
_entity_poly.entity_id
_entity_poly.type
_entity_poly.pdbx_seq_one_letter_code
_entity_poly.pdbx_strand_id
1 'polypeptide(L)'
;SGIPTRDIVSNDKCNTCHNQLVIHGERVDTRYCVTCHNPGSTGKGQTGLVQGPQTVDFKVLVHKIHQGEELPSTLNADGAGTPGDYGIFGYSGTIASFASVVFPDMTLGSAGDTRNCIKCHDGTLNAPNATVDGDSWKNNPSRAACATCHDDVYFTALPTKPWQVTLHPGGEQADDASCASSTCHGPAAPNFSVAAVHSFPTQVKALAAKYQIVINSVTNNVNTTKDSAPVGSTMTVNFSVVDPTNGNAKLDIKALPEFTNSNSRLALAFGYSALVNSVARKDFNNTGSGGSATRVGQPITVNLYNSSTCNNCATNAVEDATTALTYNVDLGNYLIPGAVAGPGVATSWPVPAGATGTGRVIMYGRTRHDIVPFSNKPAVGQNVPTNNAIRDVMITDTRVTGRRKVVDVAKCNNCHERLVGHGQRLDPNVCVVCHNPDATDIPRSTSPGVDGKIEESVDLKRMIHGIHAGAKKDWTGAPAHGIREQGLVVANADFSHVRYPQSQANCAACHTGTTYSLGGDWDMPTQSGILASTTTSNGQADPADDLNMSPTYAVCTSCHDSAVALLHMTTVATPLFDALQTPNIDGNIEQCSICHGSGKVADVQLVHGVK
;
A
#
# COMPACT_ATOMS: atom_id res chain seq x y z
N SER A 1 -29.92 -39.61 2.61
CA SER A 1 -30.80 -38.57 2.05
C SER A 1 -30.27 -37.21 2.48
N GLY A 2 -29.52 -36.54 1.61
CA GLY A 2 -28.94 -35.23 1.90
C GLY A 2 -29.86 -34.13 1.39
N ILE A 3 -30.18 -33.16 2.24
CA ILE A 3 -30.63 -31.85 1.76
C ILE A 3 -29.43 -31.28 0.99
N PRO A 4 -29.56 -30.91 -0.29
CA PRO A 4 -28.48 -30.24 -1.01
C PRO A 4 -28.04 -29.00 -0.21
N THR A 5 -26.78 -28.95 0.19
CA THR A 5 -26.19 -27.78 0.84
C THR A 5 -25.69 -26.79 -0.21
N ARG A 6 -25.57 -25.51 0.16
CA ARG A 6 -25.00 -24.46 -0.69
C ARG A 6 -23.96 -23.68 0.12
N ASP A 7 -22.73 -24.20 0.18
CA ASP A 7 -21.61 -23.64 0.95
C ASP A 7 -20.55 -23.07 -0.01
N ILE A 8 -20.65 -21.76 -0.30
CA ILE A 8 -19.87 -21.08 -1.36
C ILE A 8 -18.66 -20.30 -0.81
N VAL A 9 -18.78 -19.72 0.38
CA VAL A 9 -17.72 -18.89 0.97
C VAL A 9 -17.58 -19.22 2.44
N SER A 10 -16.35 -19.37 2.89
CA SER A 10 -16.03 -19.55 4.30
C SER A 10 -15.87 -18.21 5.00
N ASN A 11 -16.24 -18.17 6.28
CA ASN A 11 -15.98 -17.05 7.18
C ASN A 11 -14.51 -16.63 7.21
N ASP A 12 -13.60 -17.60 7.15
CA ASP A 12 -12.16 -17.35 7.28
C ASP A 12 -11.58 -16.57 6.09
N LYS A 13 -12.13 -16.75 4.88
CA LYS A 13 -11.78 -15.91 3.73
C LYS A 13 -12.14 -14.44 3.99
N CYS A 14 -13.34 -14.16 4.53
CA CYS A 14 -13.73 -12.81 4.94
C CYS A 14 -12.80 -12.25 6.03
N ASN A 15 -12.50 -13.07 7.04
CA ASN A 15 -11.70 -12.69 8.20
C ASN A 15 -10.22 -12.46 7.88
N THR A 16 -9.75 -12.84 6.68
CA THR A 16 -8.41 -12.45 6.21
C THR A 16 -8.24 -10.92 6.21
N CYS A 17 -9.31 -10.18 5.86
CA CYS A 17 -9.32 -8.71 5.90
C CYS A 17 -10.06 -8.16 7.13
N HIS A 18 -11.13 -8.82 7.57
CA HIS A 18 -12.00 -8.32 8.63
C HIS A 18 -11.55 -8.70 10.04
N ASN A 19 -10.61 -9.64 10.20
CA ASN A 19 -10.24 -10.33 11.45
C ASN A 19 -11.40 -11.12 12.08
N GLN A 20 -12.51 -10.43 12.35
CA GLN A 20 -13.81 -11.02 12.67
C GLN A 20 -14.90 -10.16 12.02
N LEU A 21 -15.55 -10.69 11.00
CA LEU A 21 -16.74 -10.07 10.42
C LEU A 21 -17.87 -10.08 11.45
N VAL A 22 -18.40 -8.91 11.79
CA VAL A 22 -19.56 -8.75 12.67
C VAL A 22 -20.50 -7.73 12.04
N ILE A 23 -21.73 -8.16 11.72
CA ILE A 23 -22.77 -7.31 11.15
C ILE A 23 -24.01 -7.38 12.05
N HIS A 24 -24.78 -6.30 12.11
CA HIS A 24 -25.93 -6.15 13.03
C HIS A 24 -25.55 -6.37 14.51
N GLY A 25 -24.32 -6.03 14.91
CA GLY A 25 -23.85 -6.06 16.30
C GLY A 25 -23.41 -7.44 16.82
N GLU A 26 -23.89 -8.54 16.23
CA GLU A 26 -23.66 -9.88 16.78
C GLU A 26 -23.48 -11.00 15.73
N ARG A 27 -23.82 -10.74 14.46
CA ARG A 27 -23.90 -11.80 13.44
C ARG A 27 -22.58 -11.94 12.73
N VAL A 28 -22.00 -13.13 12.80
CA VAL A 28 -20.66 -13.40 12.27
C VAL A 28 -20.64 -14.44 11.15
N ASP A 29 -21.54 -15.43 11.17
CA ASP A 29 -21.52 -16.59 10.26
C ASP A 29 -22.22 -16.32 8.92
N THR A 30 -21.53 -16.53 7.80
CA THR A 30 -22.10 -16.36 6.45
C THR A 30 -23.29 -17.30 6.20
N ARG A 31 -23.29 -18.50 6.80
CA ARG A 31 -24.41 -19.46 6.73
C ARG A 31 -25.65 -18.94 7.43
N TYR A 32 -25.48 -18.12 8.47
CA TYR A 32 -26.58 -17.42 9.11
C TYR A 32 -27.05 -16.25 8.25
N CYS A 33 -26.12 -15.44 7.71
CA CYS A 33 -26.44 -14.29 6.87
C CYS A 33 -27.39 -14.63 5.71
N VAL A 34 -27.13 -15.73 5.00
CA VAL A 34 -27.92 -16.15 3.82
C VAL A 34 -29.35 -16.58 4.14
N THR A 35 -29.68 -16.86 5.41
CA THR A 35 -31.07 -17.16 5.81
C THR A 35 -31.97 -15.93 5.67
N CYS A 36 -31.42 -14.74 5.93
CA CYS A 36 -32.12 -13.45 5.79
C CYS A 36 -31.76 -12.73 4.48
N HIS A 37 -30.51 -12.79 4.04
CA HIS A 37 -30.05 -12.17 2.81
C HIS A 37 -30.22 -13.12 1.61
N ASN A 38 -31.48 -13.43 1.28
CA ASN A 38 -31.86 -14.35 0.21
C ASN A 38 -32.45 -13.61 -1.01
N PRO A 39 -32.66 -14.28 -2.17
CA PRO A 39 -33.14 -13.64 -3.40
C PRO A 39 -34.48 -12.90 -3.29
N GLY A 40 -35.35 -13.28 -2.35
CA GLY A 40 -36.63 -12.61 -2.11
C GLY A 40 -36.54 -11.38 -1.21
N SER A 41 -35.36 -11.10 -0.66
CA SER A 41 -35.19 -10.07 0.37
C SER A 41 -34.84 -8.72 -0.26
N THR A 42 -35.60 -7.70 0.12
CA THR A 42 -35.43 -6.33 -0.35
C THR A 42 -35.44 -5.37 0.83
N GLY A 43 -34.67 -4.29 0.70
CA GLY A 43 -34.70 -3.14 1.59
C GLY A 43 -34.95 -1.87 0.79
N LYS A 44 -35.22 -0.75 1.47
CA LYS A 44 -35.13 0.55 0.82
C LYS A 44 -33.64 0.87 0.65
N GLY A 45 -33.24 1.33 -0.52
CA GLY A 45 -31.86 1.70 -0.80
C GLY A 45 -31.74 2.81 -1.82
N GLN A 46 -30.50 3.08 -2.20
CA GLN A 46 -30.10 3.97 -3.27
C GLN A 46 -29.10 3.24 -4.16
N THR A 47 -29.24 3.39 -5.48
CA THR A 47 -28.22 3.03 -6.47
C THR A 47 -28.12 4.19 -7.44
N GLY A 48 -26.92 4.73 -7.61
CA GLY A 48 -26.78 5.98 -8.33
C GLY A 48 -27.52 7.12 -7.62
N LEU A 49 -28.30 7.88 -8.39
CA LEU A 49 -29.19 8.93 -7.88
C LEU A 49 -30.62 8.43 -7.62
N VAL A 50 -30.89 7.12 -7.76
CA VAL A 50 -32.25 6.58 -7.66
C VAL A 50 -32.43 5.88 -6.33
N GLN A 51 -33.45 6.32 -5.59
CA GLN A 51 -33.93 5.63 -4.39
C GLN A 51 -35.06 4.67 -4.72
N GLY A 52 -35.12 3.53 -4.02
CA GLY A 52 -36.20 2.58 -4.20
C GLY A 52 -35.94 1.23 -3.53
N PRO A 53 -36.75 0.21 -3.86
CA PRO A 53 -36.49 -1.16 -3.46
C PRO A 53 -35.16 -1.64 -4.04
N GLN A 54 -34.27 -2.07 -3.15
CA GLN A 54 -32.97 -2.64 -3.46
C GLN A 54 -32.95 -4.06 -2.91
N THR A 55 -32.54 -5.03 -3.72
CA THR A 55 -32.31 -6.38 -3.20
C THR A 55 -31.17 -6.37 -2.20
N VAL A 56 -31.35 -7.11 -1.10
CA VAL A 56 -30.31 -7.39 -0.12
C VAL A 56 -29.91 -8.87 -0.15
N ASP A 57 -30.15 -9.55 -1.27
CA ASP A 57 -29.61 -10.89 -1.52
C ASP A 57 -28.09 -10.89 -1.30
N PHE A 58 -27.57 -11.86 -0.55
CA PHE A 58 -26.21 -11.87 -0.06
C PHE A 58 -25.18 -11.70 -1.17
N LYS A 59 -25.38 -12.39 -2.31
CA LYS A 59 -24.48 -12.26 -3.47
C LYS A 59 -24.49 -10.88 -4.11
N VAL A 60 -25.64 -10.19 -4.10
CA VAL A 60 -25.77 -8.84 -4.66
C VAL A 60 -25.15 -7.81 -3.72
N LEU A 61 -25.51 -7.92 -2.45
CA LEU A 61 -25.07 -7.00 -1.41
C LEU A 61 -23.56 -7.03 -1.25
N VAL A 62 -22.97 -8.22 -1.05
CA VAL A 62 -21.54 -8.35 -0.78
C VAL A 62 -20.70 -7.85 -1.94
N HIS A 63 -21.02 -8.23 -3.19
CA HIS A 63 -20.26 -7.74 -4.34
C HIS A 63 -20.39 -6.23 -4.51
N LYS A 64 -21.60 -5.65 -4.41
CA LYS A 64 -21.76 -4.19 -4.57
C LYS A 64 -21.07 -3.40 -3.46
N ILE A 65 -21.05 -3.89 -2.22
CA ILE A 65 -20.27 -3.27 -1.13
C ILE A 65 -18.79 -3.21 -1.48
N HIS A 66 -18.21 -4.32 -1.96
CA HIS A 66 -16.77 -4.40 -2.24
C HIS A 66 -16.38 -3.77 -3.57
N GLN A 67 -17.31 -3.69 -4.54
CA GLN A 67 -17.12 -2.89 -5.74
C GLN A 67 -17.13 -1.40 -5.39
N GLY A 68 -17.98 -0.98 -4.45
CA GLY A 68 -17.88 0.31 -3.78
C GLY A 68 -17.78 1.49 -4.75
N GLU A 69 -16.68 2.23 -4.68
CA GLU A 69 -16.42 3.40 -5.54
C GLU A 69 -16.25 3.04 -7.02
N GLU A 70 -15.84 1.81 -7.32
CA GLU A 70 -15.59 1.29 -8.67
C GLU A 70 -16.88 0.77 -9.34
N LEU A 71 -18.06 0.98 -8.75
CA LEU A 71 -19.33 0.63 -9.37
C LEU A 71 -19.62 1.59 -10.54
N PRO A 72 -19.94 1.10 -11.75
CA PRO A 72 -20.33 1.98 -12.85
C PRO A 72 -21.46 2.96 -12.49
N SER A 73 -22.42 2.55 -11.64
CA SER A 73 -23.49 3.43 -11.15
C SER A 73 -23.08 4.47 -10.10
N THR A 74 -21.90 4.36 -9.48
CA THR A 74 -21.32 5.37 -8.57
C THR A 74 -20.32 6.26 -9.29
N LEU A 75 -19.76 5.78 -10.41
CA LEU A 75 -18.88 6.51 -11.30
C LEU A 75 -19.68 7.48 -12.21
N ASN A 76 -19.02 8.54 -12.66
CA ASN A 76 -19.58 9.46 -13.65
C ASN A 76 -19.42 8.89 -15.07
N ALA A 77 -20.17 9.41 -16.03
CA ALA A 77 -20.08 9.02 -17.45
C ALA A 77 -18.67 9.26 -18.07
N ASP A 78 -17.83 10.07 -17.43
CA ASP A 78 -16.43 10.37 -17.78
C ASP A 78 -15.42 9.91 -16.70
N GLY A 79 -15.88 9.25 -15.63
CA GLY A 79 -15.03 8.81 -14.52
C GLY A 79 -14.64 9.89 -13.49
N ALA A 80 -15.20 11.11 -13.48
CA ALA A 80 -14.90 12.14 -12.45
C ALA A 80 -16.13 12.97 -11.97
N GLY A 81 -16.29 13.11 -10.64
CA GLY A 81 -17.31 13.88 -9.84
C GLY A 81 -18.69 14.26 -10.44
N THR A 82 -19.84 13.72 -9.99
CA THR A 82 -20.64 13.99 -8.77
C THR A 82 -21.54 12.77 -8.48
N PRO A 83 -21.63 12.24 -7.25
CA PRO A 83 -21.74 10.79 -7.03
C PRO A 83 -23.16 10.24 -7.08
N GLY A 84 -23.28 9.11 -7.76
CA GLY A 84 -24.26 8.10 -7.37
C GLY A 84 -23.83 7.42 -6.07
N ASP A 85 -24.78 6.87 -5.31
CA ASP A 85 -24.47 6.07 -4.12
C ASP A 85 -24.99 4.66 -4.29
N TYR A 86 -24.25 3.66 -3.82
CA TYR A 86 -24.84 2.38 -3.47
C TYR A 86 -25.00 2.33 -1.96
N GLY A 87 -26.24 2.39 -1.48
CA GLY A 87 -26.51 2.38 -0.05
C GLY A 87 -27.83 1.75 0.32
N ILE A 88 -27.91 1.28 1.56
CA ILE A 88 -29.11 0.63 2.12
C ILE A 88 -29.61 1.47 3.31
N PHE A 89 -30.89 1.81 3.33
CA PHE A 89 -31.47 2.51 4.47
C PHE A 89 -31.61 1.55 5.66
N GLY A 90 -30.99 1.91 6.78
CA GLY A 90 -31.17 1.22 8.05
C GLY A 90 -32.52 1.53 8.70
N TYR A 91 -32.80 0.87 9.83
CA TYR A 91 -34.04 1.08 10.59
C TYR A 91 -34.23 2.50 11.11
N SER A 92 -33.14 3.25 11.31
CA SER A 92 -33.18 4.67 11.71
C SER A 92 -33.57 5.62 10.57
N GLY A 93 -33.76 5.12 9.35
CA GLY A 93 -33.97 5.94 8.16
C GLY A 93 -32.69 6.57 7.60
N THR A 94 -31.54 6.30 8.21
CA THR A 94 -30.22 6.73 7.73
C THR A 94 -29.72 5.79 6.64
N ILE A 95 -29.15 6.33 5.56
CA ILE A 95 -28.49 5.53 4.53
C ILE A 95 -27.15 5.01 5.04
N ALA A 96 -26.94 3.70 4.89
CA ALA A 96 -25.64 3.06 4.94
C ALA A 96 -24.97 3.19 3.55
N SER A 97 -24.12 4.19 3.34
CA SER A 97 -23.49 4.48 2.03
C SER A 97 -22.20 3.68 1.83
N PHE A 98 -22.08 2.99 0.69
CA PHE A 98 -20.90 2.20 0.33
C PHE A 98 -20.09 2.83 -0.82
N ALA A 99 -20.47 4.03 -1.30
CA ALA A 99 -19.81 4.69 -2.44
C ALA A 99 -18.33 5.05 -2.24
N SER A 100 -17.84 5.06 -0.99
CA SER A 100 -16.43 5.34 -0.68
C SER A 100 -15.62 4.09 -0.32
N VAL A 101 -16.18 2.89 -0.51
CA VAL A 101 -15.48 1.64 -0.22
C VAL A 101 -14.47 1.37 -1.33
N VAL A 102 -13.21 1.18 -0.93
CA VAL A 102 -12.12 0.82 -1.83
C VAL A 102 -11.67 -0.60 -1.50
N PHE A 103 -11.72 -1.51 -2.47
CA PHE A 103 -11.23 -2.87 -2.25
C PHE A 103 -9.70 -2.87 -2.13
N PRO A 104 -9.11 -3.47 -1.08
CA PRO A 104 -7.70 -3.22 -0.75
C PRO A 104 -6.67 -3.93 -1.63
N ASP A 105 -7.06 -4.85 -2.52
CA ASP A 105 -6.12 -5.60 -3.38
C ASP A 105 -5.33 -4.65 -4.29
N MET A 106 -4.01 -4.73 -4.23
CA MET A 106 -3.07 -3.89 -4.97
C MET A 106 -2.26 -4.66 -6.02
N THR A 107 -2.69 -5.87 -6.40
CA THR A 107 -1.99 -6.73 -7.37
C THR A 107 -1.69 -6.03 -8.70
N LEU A 108 -2.56 -5.11 -9.12
CA LEU A 108 -2.41 -4.34 -10.36
C LEU A 108 -1.67 -3.00 -10.19
N GLY A 109 -1.16 -2.71 -8.99
CA GLY A 109 -0.35 -1.53 -8.69
C GLY A 109 -1.09 -0.40 -7.96
N SER A 110 -2.40 -0.54 -7.74
CA SER A 110 -3.26 0.34 -6.95
C SER A 110 -4.41 -0.46 -6.32
N ALA A 111 -5.01 0.07 -5.26
CA ALA A 111 -6.25 -0.47 -4.69
C ALA A 111 -7.43 -0.29 -5.66
N GLY A 112 -8.54 -0.99 -5.41
CA GLY A 112 -9.81 -0.91 -6.14
C GLY A 112 -10.15 -2.15 -6.98
N ASP A 113 -9.18 -3.01 -7.31
CA ASP A 113 -9.43 -4.13 -8.21
C ASP A 113 -10.13 -5.32 -7.52
N THR A 114 -11.38 -5.60 -7.90
CA THR A 114 -12.20 -6.67 -7.34
C THR A 114 -12.11 -8.00 -8.09
N ARG A 115 -11.28 -8.11 -9.14
CA ARG A 115 -11.25 -9.28 -10.04
C ARG A 115 -10.51 -10.48 -9.46
N ASN A 116 -9.89 -10.34 -8.29
CA ASN A 116 -9.30 -11.46 -7.56
C ASN A 116 -10.38 -12.28 -6.82
N CYS A 117 -11.18 -13.03 -7.59
CA CYS A 117 -12.31 -13.80 -7.06
C CYS A 117 -11.91 -14.76 -5.93
N ILE A 118 -10.70 -15.33 -6.00
CA ILE A 118 -10.18 -16.36 -5.07
C ILE A 118 -9.93 -15.81 -3.67
N LYS A 119 -9.91 -14.48 -3.53
CA LYS A 119 -9.90 -13.80 -2.23
C LYS A 119 -11.11 -14.19 -1.37
N CYS A 120 -12.26 -14.43 -1.99
CA CYS A 120 -13.50 -14.86 -1.32
C CYS A 120 -13.92 -16.27 -1.72
N HIS A 121 -13.73 -16.66 -2.98
CA HIS A 121 -14.24 -17.89 -3.58
C HIS A 121 -13.16 -18.94 -3.82
N ASP A 122 -13.18 -20.05 -3.09
CA ASP A 122 -12.18 -21.09 -3.26
C ASP A 122 -12.83 -22.48 -3.21
N GLY A 123 -12.91 -23.12 -4.38
CA GLY A 123 -13.33 -24.52 -4.52
C GLY A 123 -12.15 -25.49 -4.65
N THR A 124 -10.91 -25.03 -4.45
CA THR A 124 -9.73 -25.87 -4.66
C THR A 124 -9.69 -26.98 -3.63
N LEU A 125 -9.66 -28.24 -4.10
CA LEU A 125 -9.61 -29.41 -3.23
C LEU A 125 -8.41 -29.32 -2.27
N ASN A 126 -8.68 -29.47 -0.97
CA ASN A 126 -7.71 -29.39 0.14
C ASN A 126 -7.05 -28.02 0.36
N ALA A 127 -7.46 -26.95 -0.35
CA ALA A 127 -6.96 -25.62 -0.03
C ALA A 127 -7.53 -25.14 1.32
N PRO A 128 -6.74 -24.39 2.11
CA PRO A 128 -7.23 -23.79 3.34
C PRO A 128 -8.47 -22.94 3.08
N ASN A 129 -9.50 -23.12 3.92
CA ASN A 129 -10.74 -22.35 3.89
C ASN A 129 -11.55 -22.47 2.58
N ALA A 130 -11.25 -23.48 1.74
CA ALA A 130 -12.06 -23.82 0.58
C ALA A 130 -13.39 -24.44 1.01
N THR A 131 -14.42 -24.23 0.19
CA THR A 131 -15.75 -24.81 0.40
C THR A 131 -16.15 -25.67 -0.79
N VAL A 132 -17.10 -26.59 -0.56
CA VAL A 132 -17.54 -27.55 -1.60
C VAL A 132 -18.14 -26.87 -2.83
N ASP A 133 -18.85 -25.75 -2.63
CA ASP A 133 -19.43 -24.96 -3.72
C ASP A 133 -18.62 -23.68 -4.01
N GLY A 134 -17.35 -23.64 -3.56
CA GLY A 134 -16.49 -22.46 -3.67
C GLY A 134 -16.25 -22.02 -5.11
N ASP A 135 -16.35 -22.93 -6.07
CA ASP A 135 -16.23 -22.66 -7.51
C ASP A 135 -17.56 -22.26 -8.18
N SER A 136 -18.64 -22.05 -7.41
CA SER A 136 -19.92 -21.62 -7.97
C SER A 136 -19.84 -20.30 -8.75
N TRP A 137 -18.87 -19.42 -8.45
CA TRP A 137 -18.67 -18.15 -9.17
C TRP A 137 -18.33 -18.34 -10.65
N LYS A 138 -17.60 -19.40 -11.00
CA LYS A 138 -17.21 -19.71 -12.39
C LYS A 138 -18.09 -20.79 -13.04
N ASN A 139 -18.77 -21.60 -12.23
CA ASN A 139 -19.59 -22.71 -12.72
C ASN A 139 -21.09 -22.36 -12.87
N ASN A 140 -21.60 -21.38 -12.10
CA ASN A 140 -23.01 -21.01 -12.07
C ASN A 140 -23.21 -19.49 -12.26
N PRO A 141 -22.80 -18.91 -13.42
CA PRO A 141 -23.05 -17.50 -13.72
C PRO A 141 -24.56 -17.20 -13.75
N SER A 142 -24.94 -16.01 -13.27
CA SER A 142 -26.33 -15.54 -13.29
C SER A 142 -26.36 -14.02 -13.48
N ARG A 143 -27.40 -13.50 -14.14
CA ARG A 143 -27.56 -12.04 -14.33
C ARG A 143 -27.48 -11.29 -13.01
N ALA A 144 -28.13 -11.83 -11.97
CA ALA A 144 -28.16 -11.22 -10.65
C ALA A 144 -26.77 -11.10 -10.00
N ALA A 145 -25.86 -12.03 -10.25
CA ALA A 145 -24.49 -11.97 -9.73
C ALA A 145 -23.56 -11.13 -10.62
N CYS A 146 -23.71 -11.17 -11.95
CA CYS A 146 -22.83 -10.43 -12.85
C CYS A 146 -23.12 -8.92 -12.82
N ALA A 147 -24.40 -8.54 -12.73
CA ALA A 147 -24.85 -7.15 -12.66
C ALA A 147 -24.54 -6.46 -11.32
N THR A 148 -23.80 -7.11 -10.42
CA THR A 148 -23.36 -6.50 -9.16
C THR A 148 -22.13 -5.63 -9.37
N CYS A 149 -21.22 -6.04 -10.25
CA CYS A 149 -20.03 -5.28 -10.65
C CYS A 149 -20.25 -4.61 -12.01
N HIS A 150 -20.96 -5.28 -12.93
CA HIS A 150 -21.34 -4.75 -14.24
C HIS A 150 -22.76 -4.18 -14.22
N ASP A 151 -23.03 -3.25 -13.31
CA ASP A 151 -24.39 -2.77 -13.10
C ASP A 151 -24.90 -1.79 -14.17
N ASP A 152 -24.01 -1.34 -15.04
CA ASP A 152 -24.28 -0.62 -16.29
C ASP A 152 -24.79 -1.53 -17.42
N VAL A 153 -24.67 -2.85 -17.26
CA VAL A 153 -25.13 -3.83 -18.24
C VAL A 153 -26.59 -4.22 -17.96
N TYR A 154 -27.40 -4.27 -19.02
CA TYR A 154 -28.77 -4.77 -18.96
C TYR A 154 -28.99 -5.98 -19.88
N PHE A 155 -29.94 -6.83 -19.50
CA PHE A 155 -30.22 -8.11 -20.15
C PHE A 155 -31.62 -8.19 -20.76
N THR A 156 -32.36 -7.10 -20.76
CA THR A 156 -33.73 -6.97 -21.28
C THR A 156 -33.73 -6.22 -22.61
N ALA A 157 -34.85 -6.21 -23.33
CA ALA A 157 -35.00 -5.44 -24.58
C ALA A 157 -34.64 -3.95 -24.43
N LEU A 158 -34.94 -3.35 -23.27
CA LEU A 158 -34.62 -1.96 -22.91
C LEU A 158 -34.04 -1.90 -21.49
N PRO A 159 -33.20 -0.89 -21.18
CA PRO A 159 -32.71 -0.69 -19.83
C PRO A 159 -33.86 -0.43 -18.86
N THR A 160 -33.79 -1.03 -17.68
CA THR A 160 -34.81 -0.90 -16.61
C THR A 160 -34.38 0.09 -15.52
N LYS A 161 -33.12 0.51 -15.55
CA LYS A 161 -32.51 1.44 -14.61
C LYS A 161 -31.75 2.55 -15.36
N PRO A 162 -31.67 3.79 -14.82
CA PRO A 162 -31.02 4.89 -15.52
C PRO A 162 -29.51 4.72 -15.76
N TRP A 163 -28.81 3.98 -14.90
CA TRP A 163 -27.37 3.71 -15.06
C TRP A 163 -27.08 2.55 -16.01
N GLN A 164 -28.10 1.82 -16.47
CA GLN A 164 -27.92 0.76 -17.45
C GLN A 164 -27.77 1.37 -18.85
N VAL A 165 -26.54 1.46 -19.33
CA VAL A 165 -26.20 2.10 -20.61
C VAL A 165 -25.76 1.11 -21.69
N THR A 166 -25.45 -0.13 -21.31
CA THR A 166 -24.89 -1.14 -22.22
C THR A 166 -25.79 -2.37 -22.29
N LEU A 167 -26.33 -2.69 -23.48
CA LEU A 167 -27.00 -3.99 -23.69
C LEU A 167 -25.96 -5.10 -23.59
N HIS A 168 -26.28 -6.17 -22.85
CA HIS A 168 -25.45 -7.36 -22.78
C HIS A 168 -25.10 -7.85 -24.21
N PRO A 169 -23.82 -8.10 -24.55
CA PRO A 169 -23.41 -8.42 -25.92
C PRO A 169 -24.06 -9.68 -26.51
N GLY A 170 -24.50 -10.61 -25.66
CA GLY A 170 -25.30 -11.77 -26.07
C GLY A 170 -26.76 -11.47 -26.40
N GLY A 171 -27.16 -10.20 -26.38
CA GLY A 171 -28.55 -9.75 -26.51
C GLY A 171 -29.38 -10.00 -25.24
N GLU A 172 -30.69 -9.85 -25.40
CA GLU A 172 -31.67 -10.09 -24.34
C GLU A 172 -31.60 -11.54 -23.82
N GLN A 173 -31.65 -11.71 -22.49
CA GLN A 173 -31.63 -13.01 -21.81
C GLN A 173 -32.89 -13.13 -20.95
N ALA A 174 -33.73 -14.13 -21.24
CA ALA A 174 -34.96 -14.38 -20.48
C ALA A 174 -34.69 -15.02 -19.11
N ASP A 175 -33.71 -15.92 -19.03
CA ASP A 175 -33.29 -16.65 -17.81
C ASP A 175 -31.77 -16.90 -17.80
N ASP A 176 -31.26 -17.51 -16.74
CA ASP A 176 -29.83 -17.78 -16.56
C ASP A 176 -29.38 -19.13 -17.18
N ALA A 177 -30.28 -19.87 -17.83
CA ALA A 177 -30.03 -21.27 -18.22
C ALA A 177 -28.91 -21.43 -19.26
N SER A 178 -28.74 -20.43 -20.13
CA SER A 178 -27.72 -20.41 -21.19
C SER A 178 -26.38 -19.86 -20.71
N CYS A 179 -26.33 -19.20 -19.55
CA CYS A 179 -25.15 -18.45 -19.11
C CYS A 179 -23.94 -19.38 -18.95
N ALA A 180 -24.12 -20.57 -18.36
CA ALA A 180 -23.06 -21.55 -18.13
C ALA A 180 -22.74 -22.43 -19.35
N SER A 181 -23.30 -22.13 -20.53
CA SER A 181 -23.04 -22.91 -21.74
C SER A 181 -21.57 -22.85 -22.17
N SER A 182 -21.13 -23.84 -22.95
CA SER A 182 -19.77 -23.93 -23.51
C SER A 182 -19.44 -22.81 -24.50
N THR A 183 -20.41 -22.00 -24.89
CA THR A 183 -20.24 -20.87 -25.83
C THR A 183 -20.23 -19.52 -25.13
N CYS A 184 -20.89 -19.42 -23.97
CA CYS A 184 -21.00 -18.18 -23.19
C CYS A 184 -20.06 -18.20 -21.98
N HIS A 185 -20.56 -18.17 -20.75
CA HIS A 185 -19.74 -17.99 -19.54
C HIS A 185 -19.40 -19.28 -18.80
N GLY A 186 -19.68 -20.45 -19.40
CA GLY A 186 -19.33 -21.75 -18.82
C GLY A 186 -17.81 -21.99 -18.75
N PRO A 187 -17.33 -22.88 -17.86
CA PRO A 187 -15.90 -23.19 -17.71
C PRO A 187 -15.23 -23.71 -19.00
N ALA A 188 -16.00 -24.35 -19.88
CA ALA A 188 -15.53 -24.87 -21.16
C ALA A 188 -15.50 -23.81 -22.27
N ALA A 189 -15.90 -22.56 -22.01
CA ALA A 189 -15.89 -21.48 -22.98
C ALA A 189 -14.52 -20.77 -22.99
N PRO A 190 -13.63 -21.05 -23.96
CA PRO A 190 -12.22 -20.63 -23.89
C PRO A 190 -12.02 -19.12 -23.88
N ASN A 191 -12.96 -18.35 -24.45
CA ASN A 191 -12.84 -16.90 -24.62
C ASN A 191 -13.77 -16.08 -23.72
N PHE A 192 -14.70 -16.74 -23.03
CA PHE A 192 -15.80 -16.07 -22.32
C PHE A 192 -16.10 -16.67 -20.94
N SER A 193 -15.44 -17.78 -20.55
CA SER A 193 -15.57 -18.30 -19.20
C SER A 193 -15.26 -17.22 -18.17
N VAL A 194 -16.02 -17.22 -17.07
CA VAL A 194 -15.86 -16.22 -16.00
C VAL A 194 -14.42 -16.19 -15.48
N ALA A 195 -13.78 -17.35 -15.38
CA ALA A 195 -12.40 -17.45 -14.93
C ALA A 195 -11.41 -16.83 -15.93
N ALA A 196 -11.59 -17.02 -17.23
CA ALA A 196 -10.69 -16.46 -18.24
C ALA A 196 -10.75 -14.93 -18.27
N VAL A 197 -11.95 -14.35 -18.28
CA VAL A 197 -12.14 -12.89 -18.41
C VAL A 197 -11.71 -12.11 -17.16
N HIS A 198 -11.71 -12.75 -15.99
CA HIS A 198 -11.23 -12.18 -14.72
C HIS A 198 -9.80 -12.62 -14.35
N SER A 199 -9.06 -13.24 -15.27
CA SER A 199 -7.73 -13.80 -14.96
C SER A 199 -6.59 -12.77 -14.85
N PHE A 200 -6.84 -11.50 -15.17
CA PHE A 200 -5.79 -10.48 -15.29
C PHE A 200 -4.93 -10.31 -14.01
N PRO A 201 -5.49 -10.23 -12.78
CA PRO A 201 -4.67 -10.19 -11.57
C PRO A 201 -3.78 -11.43 -11.40
N THR A 202 -4.29 -12.63 -11.71
CA THR A 202 -3.52 -13.88 -11.66
C THR A 202 -2.37 -13.88 -12.66
N GLN A 203 -2.60 -13.36 -13.87
CA GLN A 203 -1.55 -13.22 -14.88
C GLN A 203 -0.45 -12.26 -14.42
N VAL A 204 -0.83 -11.10 -13.87
CA VAL A 204 0.13 -10.13 -13.32
C VAL A 204 0.91 -10.73 -12.16
N LYS A 205 0.24 -11.44 -11.24
CA LYS A 205 0.88 -12.12 -10.11
C LYS A 205 1.89 -13.18 -10.58
N ALA A 206 1.53 -13.97 -11.59
CA ALA A 206 2.41 -14.97 -12.17
C ALA A 206 3.63 -14.35 -12.87
N LEU A 207 3.46 -13.25 -13.59
CA LEU A 207 4.58 -12.51 -14.18
C LEU A 207 5.49 -11.91 -13.12
N ALA A 208 4.90 -11.31 -12.09
CA ALA A 208 5.66 -10.66 -11.03
C ALA A 208 6.51 -11.65 -10.21
N ALA A 209 6.10 -12.92 -10.14
CA ALA A 209 6.88 -13.99 -9.52
C ALA A 209 8.19 -14.31 -10.27
N LYS A 210 8.33 -13.91 -11.54
CA LYS A 210 9.52 -14.13 -12.36
C LYS A 210 10.65 -13.14 -12.13
N TYR A 211 10.46 -12.10 -11.32
CA TYR A 211 11.42 -11.00 -11.22
C TYR A 211 11.84 -10.75 -9.77
N GLN A 212 13.06 -11.18 -9.45
CA GLN A 212 13.70 -10.89 -8.16
C GLN A 212 15.00 -10.13 -8.38
N ILE A 213 15.10 -8.92 -7.81
CA ILE A 213 16.38 -8.21 -7.73
C ILE A 213 17.20 -8.85 -6.61
N VAL A 214 18.50 -9.01 -6.83
CA VAL A 214 19.46 -9.48 -5.83
C VAL A 214 20.64 -8.52 -5.79
N ILE A 215 20.91 -7.93 -4.62
CA ILE A 215 22.15 -7.18 -4.38
C ILE A 215 23.19 -8.20 -3.89
N ASN A 216 24.19 -8.50 -4.70
CA ASN A 216 25.19 -9.52 -4.42
C ASN A 216 26.30 -9.00 -3.50
N SER A 217 26.76 -7.77 -3.77
CA SER A 217 27.77 -7.10 -2.97
C SER A 217 27.57 -5.59 -2.99
N VAL A 218 28.06 -4.95 -1.93
CA VAL A 218 28.31 -3.51 -1.91
C VAL A 218 29.76 -3.34 -1.46
N THR A 219 30.56 -2.57 -2.17
CA THR A 219 31.98 -2.37 -1.85
C THR A 219 32.29 -0.89 -1.88
N ASN A 220 32.96 -0.36 -0.86
CA ASN A 220 33.48 1.00 -0.96
C ASN A 220 34.64 1.05 -1.97
N ASN A 221 34.81 2.20 -2.60
CA ASN A 221 35.82 2.42 -3.63
C ASN A 221 37.20 2.80 -3.03
N VAL A 222 37.36 2.81 -1.70
CA VAL A 222 38.60 3.24 -1.02
C VAL A 222 39.48 2.04 -0.64
N ASN A 223 38.90 1.04 0.01
CA ASN A 223 39.61 -0.14 0.52
C ASN A 223 38.96 -1.46 0.09
N THR A 224 37.98 -1.41 -0.84
CA THR A 224 37.24 -2.55 -1.41
C THR A 224 36.59 -3.48 -0.39
N THR A 225 36.43 -3.04 0.86
CA THR A 225 35.78 -3.84 1.91
C THR A 225 34.32 -4.05 1.55
N LYS A 226 33.92 -5.32 1.56
CA LYS A 226 32.53 -5.73 1.32
C LYS A 226 31.64 -5.25 2.47
N ASP A 227 30.44 -4.79 2.13
CA ASP A 227 29.42 -4.30 3.06
C ASP A 227 29.89 -3.13 3.91
N SER A 228 30.76 -2.31 3.34
CA SER A 228 31.31 -1.13 3.99
C SER A 228 31.13 0.08 3.08
N ALA A 229 30.72 1.19 3.70
CA ALA A 229 30.49 2.50 3.09
C ALA A 229 30.95 3.60 4.07
N PRO A 230 32.26 3.69 4.39
CA PRO A 230 32.74 4.69 5.32
C PRO A 230 32.40 6.11 4.88
N VAL A 231 32.27 7.03 5.84
CA VAL A 231 32.04 8.45 5.57
C VAL A 231 33.07 8.99 4.55
N GLY A 232 32.58 9.75 3.58
CA GLY A 232 33.38 10.33 2.49
C GLY A 232 33.74 9.35 1.37
N SER A 233 33.52 8.04 1.54
CA SER A 233 33.74 7.06 0.47
C SER A 233 32.61 7.06 -0.55
N THR A 234 32.92 6.65 -1.78
CA THR A 234 31.90 6.25 -2.78
C THR A 234 31.78 4.74 -2.79
N MET A 235 30.69 4.22 -3.36
CA MET A 235 30.35 2.79 -3.32
C MET A 235 30.09 2.25 -4.72
N THR A 236 30.45 0.99 -4.92
CA THR A 236 30.01 0.17 -6.05
C THR A 236 29.01 -0.86 -5.57
N VAL A 237 27.86 -0.95 -6.23
CA VAL A 237 26.81 -1.92 -5.93
C VAL A 237 26.75 -2.95 -7.05
N ASN A 238 27.04 -4.21 -6.70
CA ASN A 238 26.93 -5.35 -7.60
C ASN A 238 25.57 -6.02 -7.42
N PHE A 239 24.83 -6.20 -8.51
CA PHE A 239 23.50 -6.79 -8.47
C PHE A 239 23.23 -7.66 -9.70
N SER A 240 22.18 -8.48 -9.58
CA SER A 240 21.60 -9.24 -10.68
C SER A 240 20.08 -9.27 -10.55
N VAL A 241 19.38 -9.53 -11.65
CA VAL A 241 17.95 -9.87 -11.61
C VAL A 241 17.82 -11.34 -11.97
N VAL A 242 17.04 -12.09 -11.21
CA VAL A 242 16.85 -13.53 -11.40
C VAL A 242 15.37 -13.87 -11.55
N ASP A 243 15.11 -15.04 -12.16
CA ASP A 243 13.79 -15.67 -12.23
C ASP A 243 13.67 -16.82 -11.21
N PRO A 244 13.02 -16.60 -10.05
CA PRO A 244 12.80 -17.64 -9.06
C PRO A 244 11.98 -18.82 -9.57
N THR A 245 11.12 -18.62 -10.58
CA THR A 245 10.29 -19.69 -11.16
C THR A 245 11.08 -20.59 -12.11
N ASN A 246 12.29 -20.17 -12.48
CA ASN A 246 13.20 -20.89 -13.36
C ASN A 246 14.57 -21.10 -12.69
N GLY A 247 14.57 -21.61 -11.45
CA GLY A 247 15.80 -21.99 -10.74
C GLY A 247 16.75 -20.83 -10.42
N ASN A 248 16.22 -19.60 -10.29
CA ASN A 248 17.00 -18.37 -10.14
C ASN A 248 17.95 -18.07 -11.32
N ALA A 249 17.55 -18.46 -12.55
CA ALA A 249 18.29 -18.08 -13.75
C ALA A 249 18.42 -16.55 -13.83
N LYS A 250 19.63 -16.05 -14.10
CA LYS A 250 19.88 -14.61 -14.27
C LYS A 250 19.24 -14.10 -15.56
N LEU A 251 18.72 -12.88 -15.49
CA LEU A 251 18.02 -12.20 -16.57
C LEU A 251 18.89 -11.08 -17.14
N ASP A 252 18.94 -10.98 -18.46
CA ASP A 252 19.66 -9.92 -19.15
C ASP A 252 18.82 -8.64 -19.20
N ILE A 253 19.08 -7.72 -18.27
CA ILE A 253 18.33 -6.46 -18.15
C ILE A 253 18.63 -5.46 -19.27
N LYS A 254 19.65 -5.72 -20.11
CA LYS A 254 20.04 -4.87 -21.24
C LYS A 254 19.45 -5.35 -22.56
N ALA A 255 19.15 -6.65 -22.67
CA ALA A 255 18.59 -7.23 -23.90
C ALA A 255 17.09 -7.49 -23.82
N LEU A 256 16.57 -7.87 -22.64
CA LEU A 256 15.16 -8.24 -22.50
C LEU A 256 14.23 -7.04 -22.74
N PRO A 257 13.24 -7.14 -23.66
CA PRO A 257 12.29 -6.06 -23.97
C PRO A 257 11.55 -5.53 -22.73
N GLU A 258 11.25 -6.42 -21.78
CA GLU A 258 10.55 -6.11 -20.54
C GLU A 258 11.33 -5.12 -19.66
N PHE A 259 12.66 -5.09 -19.78
CA PHE A 259 13.53 -4.17 -19.04
C PHE A 259 13.94 -2.94 -19.86
N THR A 260 13.99 -3.06 -21.19
CA THR A 260 14.43 -1.98 -22.08
C THR A 260 13.31 -1.05 -22.55
N ASN A 261 12.06 -1.38 -22.26
CA ASN A 261 10.91 -0.52 -22.54
C ASN A 261 10.99 0.84 -21.80
N SER A 262 10.49 1.90 -22.44
CA SER A 262 10.45 3.26 -21.88
C SER A 262 9.68 3.41 -20.56
N ASN A 263 8.75 2.51 -20.26
CA ASN A 263 7.96 2.53 -19.02
C ASN A 263 8.56 1.68 -17.89
N SER A 264 9.54 0.84 -18.23
CA SER A 264 10.31 0.06 -17.26
C SER A 264 11.18 0.98 -16.44
N ARG A 265 11.45 0.55 -15.20
CA ARG A 265 12.28 1.30 -14.28
C ARG A 265 13.11 0.36 -13.44
N LEU A 266 14.36 0.72 -13.24
CA LEU A 266 15.21 0.13 -12.23
C LEU A 266 15.96 1.25 -11.52
N ALA A 267 15.80 1.32 -10.21
CA ALA A 267 16.40 2.36 -9.39
C ALA A 267 17.09 1.75 -8.18
N LEU A 268 18.09 2.50 -7.71
CA LEU A 268 18.83 2.23 -6.50
C LEU A 268 18.67 3.43 -5.58
N ALA A 269 18.56 3.19 -4.28
CA ALA A 269 18.68 4.26 -3.29
C ALA A 269 19.55 3.83 -2.11
N PHE A 270 20.24 4.79 -1.51
CA PHE A 270 21.03 4.62 -0.31
C PHE A 270 20.45 5.48 0.80
N GLY A 271 19.91 4.81 1.81
CA GLY A 271 19.37 5.41 3.02
C GLY A 271 20.33 5.27 4.19
N TYR A 272 20.41 6.29 5.04
CA TYR A 272 21.28 6.29 6.21
C TYR A 272 20.71 7.16 7.33
N SER A 273 21.20 6.90 8.55
CA SER A 273 21.04 7.79 9.69
C SER A 273 22.20 8.77 9.71
N ALA A 274 21.91 10.04 9.91
CA ALA A 274 22.88 11.08 10.12
C ALA A 274 22.77 11.65 11.53
N LEU A 275 23.87 12.23 12.01
CA LEU A 275 23.86 13.05 13.22
C LEU A 275 22.84 14.18 13.07
N VAL A 276 21.98 14.33 14.06
CA VAL A 276 21.15 15.53 14.22
C VAL A 276 21.62 16.21 15.50
N ASN A 277 22.17 17.42 15.36
CA ASN A 277 22.82 18.17 16.44
C ASN A 277 23.89 17.35 17.19
N SER A 278 24.76 16.68 16.43
CA SER A 278 25.86 15.84 16.93
C SER A 278 25.43 14.58 17.70
N VAL A 279 24.14 14.22 17.68
CA VAL A 279 23.62 12.99 18.31
C VAL A 279 23.30 11.95 17.24
N ALA A 280 23.80 10.73 17.44
CA ALA A 280 23.52 9.59 16.57
C ALA A 280 22.07 9.11 16.69
N ARG A 281 21.46 8.73 15.57
CA ARG A 281 20.05 8.35 15.49
C ARG A 281 19.88 6.93 14.98
N LYS A 282 18.74 6.31 15.29
CA LYS A 282 18.35 4.95 14.87
C LYS A 282 17.41 4.93 13.67
N ASP A 283 16.87 6.09 13.30
CA ASP A 283 16.03 6.24 12.12
C ASP A 283 16.81 6.74 10.91
N PHE A 284 16.36 6.33 9.72
CA PHE A 284 16.81 7.01 8.52
C PHE A 284 16.34 8.46 8.61
N ASN A 285 17.21 9.37 8.21
CA ASN A 285 16.86 10.78 8.07
C ASN A 285 17.48 11.37 6.80
N ASN A 286 18.49 10.70 6.24
CA ASN A 286 19.15 11.08 5.00
C ASN A 286 19.61 12.55 4.99
N THR A 287 19.91 13.12 6.16
CA THR A 287 20.39 14.49 6.27
C THR A 287 21.68 14.65 5.47
N GLY A 288 21.80 15.74 4.71
CA GLY A 288 22.96 15.99 3.87
C GLY A 288 23.07 15.09 2.63
N SER A 289 21.98 14.47 2.18
CA SER A 289 21.96 13.63 0.97
C SER A 289 22.19 14.39 -0.33
N GLY A 290 22.36 15.73 -0.27
CA GLY A 290 22.76 16.60 -1.39
C GLY A 290 21.77 16.67 -2.55
N GLY A 291 20.54 16.15 -2.38
CA GLY A 291 19.44 16.54 -3.25
C GLY A 291 19.31 18.06 -3.25
N SER A 292 18.84 18.64 -4.36
CA SER A 292 18.33 20.04 -4.40
C SER A 292 17.62 20.37 -3.08
N ALA A 293 17.62 21.63 -2.66
CA ALA A 293 16.90 22.18 -1.49
C ALA A 293 15.38 21.89 -1.46
N THR A 294 14.90 20.98 -2.29
CA THR A 294 13.54 20.47 -2.47
C THR A 294 13.37 19.00 -2.03
N ARG A 295 14.32 18.40 -1.29
CA ARG A 295 14.34 16.94 -1.01
C ARG A 295 14.64 16.59 0.46
N VAL A 296 13.92 17.22 1.40
CA VAL A 296 14.04 16.94 2.84
C VAL A 296 13.78 15.46 3.14
N GLY A 297 14.63 14.86 3.97
CA GLY A 297 14.51 13.46 4.37
C GLY A 297 14.72 12.43 3.25
N GLN A 298 15.04 12.83 2.01
CA GLN A 298 15.11 11.87 0.90
C GLN A 298 16.49 11.21 0.76
N PRO A 299 16.54 9.90 0.42
CA PRO A 299 17.79 9.18 0.24
C PRO A 299 18.49 9.58 -1.06
N ILE A 300 19.81 9.32 -1.12
CA ILE A 300 20.55 9.38 -2.38
C ILE A 300 19.92 8.35 -3.33
N THR A 301 19.36 8.80 -4.45
CA THR A 301 18.62 7.94 -5.39
C THR A 301 19.19 8.06 -6.79
N VAL A 302 19.36 6.89 -7.41
CA VAL A 302 19.98 6.71 -8.71
C VAL A 302 19.00 5.99 -9.62
N ASN A 303 18.72 6.56 -10.80
CA ASN A 303 17.98 5.86 -11.83
C ASN A 303 18.96 5.14 -12.74
N LEU A 304 18.82 3.82 -12.89
CA LEU A 304 19.77 3.07 -13.71
C LEU A 304 19.48 3.20 -15.21
N TYR A 305 18.31 3.70 -15.59
CA TYR A 305 17.96 3.98 -16.98
C TYR A 305 18.20 5.44 -17.33
N ASN A 306 18.91 5.65 -18.46
CA ASN A 306 19.57 6.90 -18.82
C ASN A 306 18.67 7.95 -19.50
N SER A 307 17.38 7.70 -19.71
CA SER A 307 16.46 8.76 -20.16
C SER A 307 15.02 8.51 -19.72
N SER A 308 14.25 9.59 -19.63
CA SER A 308 12.81 9.59 -19.33
C SER A 308 11.92 9.11 -20.49
N THR A 309 12.50 8.73 -21.64
CA THR A 309 11.79 8.36 -22.88
C THR A 309 12.60 7.32 -23.66
N CYS A 310 12.67 6.07 -23.22
CA CYS A 310 13.71 5.17 -23.72
C CYS A 310 13.29 4.24 -24.87
N ASN A 311 13.92 4.43 -26.04
CA ASN A 311 14.25 3.36 -26.98
C ASN A 311 15.79 3.21 -26.91
N ASN A 312 16.28 2.10 -26.32
CA ASN A 312 17.69 1.71 -26.12
C ASN A 312 18.43 2.36 -24.94
N CYS A 313 18.01 2.05 -23.71
CA CYS A 313 18.69 2.51 -22.50
C CYS A 313 20.01 1.75 -22.27
N ALA A 314 21.14 2.40 -22.55
CA ALA A 314 22.38 2.04 -21.87
C ALA A 314 22.14 2.23 -20.37
N THR A 315 22.19 1.14 -19.61
CA THR A 315 22.04 1.22 -18.17
C THR A 315 23.29 1.86 -17.58
N ASN A 316 23.16 2.71 -16.56
CA ASN A 316 24.28 3.13 -15.71
C ASN A 316 24.92 1.94 -14.97
N ALA A 317 24.32 0.75 -15.08
CA ALA A 317 24.87 -0.51 -14.67
C ALA A 317 25.84 -1.08 -15.74
N VAL A 318 27.12 -1.21 -15.38
CA VAL A 318 28.16 -1.84 -16.23
C VAL A 318 28.14 -3.34 -15.97
N GLU A 319 28.16 -4.16 -17.02
CA GLU A 319 28.20 -5.61 -16.80
C GLU A 319 29.54 -6.01 -16.19
N ASP A 320 29.49 -6.92 -15.21
CA ASP A 320 30.65 -7.45 -14.54
C ASP A 320 31.45 -8.32 -15.50
N ALA A 321 32.72 -7.96 -15.71
CA ALA A 321 33.60 -8.66 -16.65
C ALA A 321 33.89 -10.11 -16.25
N THR A 322 33.65 -10.48 -14.99
CA THR A 322 33.94 -11.83 -14.45
C THR A 322 32.69 -12.70 -14.34
N THR A 323 31.52 -12.09 -14.23
CA THR A 323 30.26 -12.81 -13.98
C THR A 323 29.16 -12.31 -14.89
N ALA A 324 28.84 -13.07 -15.94
CA ALA A 324 27.78 -12.74 -16.89
C ALA A 324 26.44 -12.43 -16.19
N LEU A 325 25.69 -11.48 -16.77
CA LEU A 325 24.38 -11.02 -16.30
C LEU A 325 24.38 -10.52 -14.86
N THR A 326 25.53 -10.01 -14.43
CA THR A 326 25.73 -9.34 -13.15
C THR A 326 26.23 -7.95 -13.46
N TYR A 327 25.75 -6.95 -12.74
CA TYR A 327 26.01 -5.56 -13.08
C TYR A 327 26.50 -4.76 -11.88
N ASN A 328 27.41 -3.84 -12.15
CA ASN A 328 28.00 -2.94 -11.18
C ASN A 328 27.46 -1.52 -11.42
N VAL A 329 27.03 -0.86 -10.33
CA VAL A 329 26.66 0.57 -10.31
C VAL A 329 27.68 1.29 -9.45
N ASP A 330 28.52 2.12 -10.06
CA ASP A 330 29.50 2.94 -9.35
C ASP A 330 28.90 4.32 -9.02
N LEU A 331 28.63 4.56 -7.74
CA LEU A 331 28.10 5.83 -7.23
C LEU A 331 29.14 6.95 -7.23
N GLY A 332 30.43 6.63 -7.42
CA GLY A 332 31.51 7.61 -7.55
C GLY A 332 31.63 8.24 -8.93
N ASN A 333 31.05 7.61 -9.97
CA ASN A 333 31.13 8.04 -11.36
C ASN A 333 29.75 8.16 -12.01
N TYR A 334 28.70 8.30 -11.23
CA TYR A 334 27.33 8.37 -11.75
C TYR A 334 27.10 9.68 -12.50
N LEU A 335 27.01 9.60 -13.83
CA LEU A 335 26.66 10.71 -14.70
C LEU A 335 25.13 10.91 -14.70
N ILE A 336 24.65 12.08 -14.30
CA ILE A 336 23.24 12.46 -14.45
C ILE A 336 22.96 12.63 -15.95
N PRO A 337 22.03 11.88 -16.55
CA PRO A 337 21.66 12.12 -17.95
C PRO A 337 21.01 13.49 -18.08
N GLY A 338 21.65 14.39 -18.81
CA GLY A 338 21.21 15.79 -19.02
C GLY A 338 22.05 16.84 -18.29
N ALA A 339 22.96 16.45 -17.40
CA ALA A 339 23.95 17.38 -16.88
C ALA A 339 25.11 17.49 -17.88
N VAL A 340 25.10 18.54 -18.70
CA VAL A 340 26.31 19.00 -19.38
C VAL A 340 27.33 19.28 -18.27
N ALA A 341 28.53 18.73 -18.37
CA ALA A 341 29.62 18.96 -17.41
C ALA A 341 29.90 20.47 -17.31
N GLY A 342 29.27 21.12 -16.34
CA GLY A 342 29.49 22.49 -15.95
C GLY A 342 29.98 22.54 -14.49
N PRO A 343 30.64 23.62 -14.07
CA PRO A 343 31.09 23.76 -12.69
C PRO A 343 29.88 23.68 -11.75
N GLY A 344 29.88 22.70 -10.82
CA GLY A 344 28.83 22.56 -9.79
C GLY A 344 27.85 21.39 -9.96
N VAL A 345 27.98 20.54 -10.98
CA VAL A 345 27.25 19.26 -11.03
C VAL A 345 28.07 18.22 -10.27
N ALA A 346 27.53 17.69 -9.16
CA ALA A 346 28.19 16.62 -8.42
C ALA A 346 28.31 15.36 -9.30
N THR A 347 29.53 15.03 -9.72
CA THR A 347 29.89 13.83 -10.50
C THR A 347 30.06 12.58 -9.63
N SER A 348 29.92 12.72 -8.32
CA SER A 348 30.02 11.65 -7.33
C SER A 348 29.06 11.90 -6.15
N TRP A 349 28.57 10.82 -5.56
CA TRP A 349 27.78 10.84 -4.33
C TRP A 349 28.55 10.12 -3.21
N PRO A 350 29.46 10.81 -2.51
CA PRO A 350 30.12 10.22 -1.35
C PRO A 350 29.12 10.04 -0.21
N VAL A 351 29.39 9.09 0.67
CA VAL A 351 28.66 8.92 1.93
C VAL A 351 28.78 10.22 2.74
N PRO A 352 27.67 10.88 3.12
CA PRO A 352 27.73 12.20 3.74
C PRO A 352 28.49 12.23 5.08
N ALA A 353 29.11 13.38 5.38
CA ALA A 353 29.98 13.56 6.54
C ALA A 353 29.31 13.21 7.89
N GLY A 354 28.02 13.52 8.01
CA GLY A 354 27.23 13.25 9.22
C GLY A 354 26.66 11.83 9.30
N ALA A 355 26.85 10.98 8.29
CA ALA A 355 26.27 9.64 8.27
C ALA A 355 26.91 8.73 9.33
N THR A 356 26.09 7.95 10.03
CA THR A 356 26.51 7.09 11.15
C THR A 356 25.82 5.73 11.12
N GLY A 357 26.38 4.80 11.89
CA GLY A 357 25.80 3.49 12.13
C GLY A 357 25.89 2.56 10.92
N THR A 358 24.75 1.95 10.62
CA THR A 358 24.53 1.07 9.48
C THR A 358 23.60 1.75 8.46
N GLY A 359 24.04 1.84 7.22
CA GLY A 359 23.26 2.32 6.08
C GLY A 359 22.54 1.19 5.37
N ARG A 360 21.65 1.55 4.43
CA ARG A 360 20.85 0.60 3.66
C ARG A 360 20.85 0.96 2.19
N VAL A 361 21.31 0.02 1.37
CA VAL A 361 21.13 0.05 -0.09
C VAL A 361 19.85 -0.70 -0.43
N ILE A 362 18.95 -0.05 -1.16
CA ILE A 362 17.74 -0.65 -1.70
C ILE A 362 17.76 -0.60 -3.22
N MET A 363 17.22 -1.64 -3.86
CA MET A 363 16.93 -1.65 -5.28
C MET A 363 15.49 -2.03 -5.51
N TYR A 364 14.84 -1.29 -6.42
CA TYR A 364 13.42 -1.44 -6.72
C TYR A 364 13.16 -1.06 -8.17
N GLY A 365 12.12 -1.64 -8.76
CA GLY A 365 11.84 -1.44 -10.16
C GLY A 365 10.56 -2.09 -10.64
N ARG A 366 10.28 -1.93 -11.92
CA ARG A 366 9.17 -2.54 -12.63
C ARG A 366 9.57 -2.83 -14.06
N THR A 367 9.06 -3.92 -14.58
CA THR A 367 9.12 -4.26 -16.00
C THR A 367 7.82 -3.86 -16.69
N ARG A 368 7.85 -3.76 -18.01
CA ARG A 368 6.67 -3.51 -18.84
C ARG A 368 6.33 -4.76 -19.63
N HIS A 369 5.09 -5.20 -19.53
CA HIS A 369 4.54 -6.35 -20.26
C HIS A 369 3.32 -5.92 -21.06
N ASP A 370 3.15 -6.51 -22.24
CA ASP A 370 1.88 -6.45 -22.96
C ASP A 370 1.13 -7.74 -22.67
N ILE A 371 0.11 -7.66 -21.80
CA ILE A 371 -0.65 -8.80 -21.32
C ILE A 371 -1.96 -8.86 -22.08
N VAL A 372 -2.25 -10.00 -22.71
CA VAL A 372 -3.56 -10.26 -23.32
C VAL A 372 -4.53 -10.61 -22.18
N PRO A 373 -5.48 -9.74 -21.80
CA PRO A 373 -6.30 -9.97 -20.61
C PRO A 373 -7.15 -11.23 -20.72
N PHE A 374 -7.66 -11.49 -21.94
CA PHE A 374 -8.29 -12.74 -22.35
C PHE A 374 -8.37 -12.77 -23.89
N SER A 375 -8.67 -13.96 -24.44
CA SER A 375 -8.73 -14.18 -25.89
C SER A 375 -9.61 -13.14 -26.61
N ASN A 376 -9.11 -12.60 -27.73
CA ASN A 376 -9.75 -11.58 -28.56
C ASN A 376 -9.77 -10.14 -28.00
N LYS A 377 -9.08 -9.85 -26.89
CA LYS A 377 -8.77 -8.46 -26.50
C LYS A 377 -7.37 -8.07 -26.93
N PRO A 378 -7.16 -6.79 -27.30
CA PRO A 378 -5.81 -6.29 -27.53
C PRO A 378 -5.00 -6.43 -26.24
N ALA A 379 -3.69 -6.65 -26.39
CA ALA A 379 -2.80 -6.67 -25.25
C ALA A 379 -2.82 -5.30 -24.55
N VAL A 380 -2.85 -5.32 -23.23
CA VAL A 380 -2.81 -4.13 -22.38
C VAL A 380 -1.41 -4.02 -21.80
N GLY A 381 -0.81 -2.85 -21.97
CA GLY A 381 0.48 -2.54 -21.40
C GLY A 381 0.38 -2.41 -19.87
N GLN A 382 1.00 -3.34 -19.16
CA GLN A 382 0.98 -3.42 -17.71
C GLN A 382 2.39 -3.27 -17.14
N ASN A 383 2.53 -2.40 -16.13
CA ASN A 383 3.72 -2.36 -15.32
C ASN A 383 3.66 -3.47 -14.28
N VAL A 384 4.70 -4.30 -14.24
CA VAL A 384 4.81 -5.41 -13.29
C VAL A 384 5.95 -5.11 -12.33
N PRO A 385 5.67 -4.90 -11.03
CA PRO A 385 6.72 -4.55 -10.08
C PRO A 385 7.64 -5.74 -9.82
N THR A 386 8.94 -5.50 -9.81
CA THR A 386 9.94 -6.52 -9.47
C THR A 386 10.07 -6.62 -7.95
N ASN A 387 10.36 -7.81 -7.42
CA ASN A 387 10.63 -7.96 -6.00
C ASN A 387 11.88 -7.15 -5.64
N ASN A 388 11.73 -6.28 -4.64
CA ASN A 388 12.77 -5.36 -4.22
C ASN A 388 13.92 -6.11 -3.52
N ALA A 389 15.09 -5.47 -3.48
CA ALA A 389 16.25 -5.96 -2.76
C ALA A 389 16.70 -4.95 -1.72
N ILE A 390 17.15 -5.45 -0.56
CA ILE A 390 17.69 -4.66 0.54
C ILE A 390 19.05 -5.25 0.90
N ARG A 391 20.04 -4.40 1.12
CA ARG A 391 21.34 -4.79 1.66
C ARG A 391 21.86 -3.71 2.60
N ASP A 392 22.08 -4.09 3.85
CA ASP A 392 22.61 -3.18 4.87
C ASP A 392 24.14 -3.15 4.82
N VAL A 393 24.74 -1.99 5.08
CA VAL A 393 26.17 -1.73 4.96
C VAL A 393 26.69 -0.94 6.16
N MET A 394 27.92 -1.21 6.58
CA MET A 394 28.60 -0.52 7.67
C MET A 394 29.03 0.88 7.24
N ILE A 395 28.57 1.92 7.93
CA ILE A 395 29.08 3.29 7.73
C ILE A 395 30.14 3.59 8.78
N THR A 396 29.75 3.67 10.06
CA THR A 396 30.66 3.81 11.19
C THR A 396 30.66 2.58 12.10
N ASP A 397 29.66 1.70 11.98
CA ASP A 397 29.61 0.46 12.75
C ASP A 397 30.70 -0.51 12.31
N THR A 398 31.20 -1.31 13.25
CA THR A 398 32.15 -2.40 12.95
C THR A 398 31.48 -3.67 12.43
N ARG A 399 30.15 -3.72 12.46
CA ARG A 399 29.31 -4.80 11.92
C ARG A 399 27.94 -4.23 11.53
N VAL A 400 27.37 -4.75 10.46
CA VAL A 400 25.99 -4.46 10.06
C VAL A 400 25.02 -4.76 11.21
N THR A 401 24.30 -3.73 11.65
CA THR A 401 23.20 -3.82 12.61
C THR A 401 21.90 -3.51 11.88
N GLY A 402 21.05 -4.53 11.71
CA GLY A 402 19.79 -4.36 10.99
C GLY A 402 18.86 -3.37 11.69
N ARG A 403 18.16 -2.55 10.90
CA ARG A 403 17.09 -1.69 11.41
C ARG A 403 16.00 -2.55 12.09
N ARG A 404 15.43 -2.05 13.18
CA ARG A 404 14.28 -2.66 13.87
C ARG A 404 13.17 -3.06 12.89
N LYS A 405 12.70 -4.32 13.00
CA LYS A 405 11.52 -4.83 12.27
C LYS A 405 10.29 -4.60 13.14
N VAL A 406 9.45 -3.65 12.73
CA VAL A 406 8.23 -3.27 13.49
C VAL A 406 6.99 -3.91 12.89
N VAL A 407 6.91 -3.98 11.57
CA VAL A 407 5.79 -4.54 10.80
C VAL A 407 6.28 -5.59 9.82
N ASP A 408 5.36 -6.41 9.30
CA ASP A 408 5.64 -7.44 8.30
C ASP A 408 4.79 -7.23 7.04
N VAL A 409 5.43 -7.26 5.86
CA VAL A 409 4.73 -7.17 4.58
C VAL A 409 3.72 -8.29 4.37
N ALA A 410 3.96 -9.48 4.91
CA ALA A 410 2.99 -10.59 4.85
C ALA A 410 1.67 -10.20 5.53
N LYS A 411 1.74 -9.45 6.64
CA LYS A 411 0.55 -8.94 7.32
C LYS A 411 -0.17 -7.87 6.51
N CYS A 412 0.55 -6.99 5.82
CA CYS A 412 -0.03 -6.04 4.86
C CYS A 412 -0.77 -6.78 3.73
N ASN A 413 -0.16 -7.85 3.21
CA ASN A 413 -0.68 -8.64 2.09
C ASN A 413 -1.90 -9.51 2.45
N ASN A 414 -2.24 -9.66 3.74
CA ASN A 414 -3.54 -10.23 4.12
C ASN A 414 -4.68 -9.44 3.46
N CYS A 415 -4.61 -8.11 3.50
CA CYS A 415 -5.58 -7.24 2.83
C CYS A 415 -5.16 -6.90 1.40
N HIS A 416 -3.91 -6.47 1.21
CA HIS A 416 -3.47 -5.91 -0.07
C HIS A 416 -3.16 -6.93 -1.15
N GLU A 417 -3.10 -8.23 -0.82
CA GLU A 417 -2.64 -9.35 -1.66
C GLU A 417 -1.16 -9.22 -2.08
N ARG A 418 -0.81 -8.09 -2.66
CA ARG A 418 0.54 -7.63 -2.97
C ARG A 418 0.58 -6.11 -2.75
N LEU A 419 1.12 -5.66 -1.63
CA LEU A 419 1.35 -4.23 -1.37
C LEU A 419 2.22 -3.63 -2.47
N VAL A 420 1.76 -2.53 -3.10
CA VAL A 420 2.54 -1.80 -4.11
C VAL A 420 2.46 -0.29 -3.87
N GLY A 421 3.51 0.27 -3.29
CA GLY A 421 3.71 1.72 -3.23
C GLY A 421 4.37 2.25 -4.50
N HIS A 422 3.88 3.37 -5.03
CA HIS A 422 4.46 4.07 -6.19
C HIS A 422 4.72 3.16 -7.41
N GLY A 423 3.85 2.15 -7.58
CA GLY A 423 3.89 1.17 -8.67
C GLY A 423 5.06 0.18 -8.66
N GLN A 424 5.91 0.15 -7.63
CA GLN A 424 7.13 -0.69 -7.64
C GLN A 424 7.80 -0.96 -6.28
N ARG A 425 7.32 -0.36 -5.18
CA ARG A 425 7.90 -0.53 -3.83
C ARG A 425 6.99 -1.46 -3.05
N LEU A 426 7.52 -2.60 -2.60
CA LEU A 426 6.71 -3.72 -2.13
C LEU A 426 6.86 -4.00 -0.63
N ASP A 427 7.86 -3.43 0.02
CA ASP A 427 8.22 -3.77 1.40
C ASP A 427 8.28 -2.51 2.29
N PRO A 428 7.65 -2.48 3.47
CA PRO A 428 7.79 -1.39 4.43
C PRO A 428 9.24 -1.02 4.75
N ASN A 429 10.17 -1.98 4.71
CA ASN A 429 11.61 -1.76 4.91
C ASN A 429 12.29 -0.99 3.77
N VAL A 430 11.66 -0.94 2.60
CA VAL A 430 12.00 -0.05 1.48
C VAL A 430 11.31 1.30 1.68
N CYS A 431 10.04 1.31 2.10
CA CYS A 431 9.27 2.54 2.32
C CYS A 431 9.94 3.48 3.34
N VAL A 432 10.39 2.96 4.48
CA VAL A 432 11.03 3.75 5.55
C VAL A 432 12.32 4.46 5.13
N VAL A 433 12.92 4.10 4.00
CA VAL A 433 14.11 4.79 3.49
C VAL A 433 13.75 6.19 2.98
N CYS A 434 12.52 6.38 2.49
CA CYS A 434 11.99 7.67 2.02
C CYS A 434 10.94 8.28 2.97
N HIS A 435 10.11 7.43 3.59
CA HIS A 435 9.06 7.80 4.54
C HIS A 435 9.62 7.70 5.96
N ASN A 436 10.39 8.71 6.33
CA ASN A 436 11.14 8.74 7.57
C ASN A 436 10.85 10.04 8.35
N PRO A 437 11.36 10.19 9.59
CA PRO A 437 10.95 11.28 10.46
C PRO A 437 11.22 12.68 9.91
N ASP A 438 12.30 12.89 9.16
CA ASP A 438 12.66 14.17 8.55
C ASP A 438 11.89 14.44 7.22
N ALA A 439 11.12 13.48 6.72
CA ALA A 439 10.45 13.60 5.43
C ALA A 439 9.02 14.15 5.57
N THR A 440 8.71 15.17 4.76
CA THR A 440 7.36 15.73 4.59
C THR A 440 6.93 15.72 3.12
N ASP A 441 5.67 16.04 2.88
CA ASP A 441 5.09 16.14 1.54
C ASP A 441 5.40 17.47 0.82
N ILE A 442 6.07 18.42 1.48
CA ILE A 442 6.35 19.75 0.93
C ILE A 442 7.02 19.72 -0.46
N PRO A 443 7.88 18.76 -0.84
CA PRO A 443 8.43 18.68 -2.20
C PRO A 443 7.39 18.46 -3.30
N ARG A 444 6.17 18.06 -2.90
CA ARG A 444 5.02 17.77 -3.77
C ARG A 444 3.83 18.68 -3.52
N SER A 445 3.90 19.52 -2.50
CA SER A 445 2.85 20.46 -2.11
C SER A 445 3.17 21.85 -2.68
N THR A 446 2.44 22.26 -3.71
CA THR A 446 2.56 23.62 -4.31
C THR A 446 1.50 24.59 -3.79
N SER A 447 0.52 24.10 -3.04
CA SER A 447 -0.59 24.84 -2.47
C SER A 447 -1.12 24.08 -1.25
N PRO A 448 -1.81 24.74 -0.31
CA PRO A 448 -2.47 24.04 0.78
C PRO A 448 -3.38 22.90 0.27
N GLY A 449 -3.31 21.75 0.93
CA GLY A 449 -4.20 20.62 0.69
C GLY A 449 -5.65 20.97 1.04
N VAL A 450 -6.55 20.00 0.83
CA VAL A 450 -7.99 20.17 1.18
C VAL A 450 -8.22 20.34 2.68
N ASP A 451 -7.24 19.99 3.50
CA ASP A 451 -7.20 20.21 4.95
C ASP A 451 -6.62 21.58 5.35
N GLY A 452 -6.20 22.39 4.37
CA GLY A 452 -5.61 23.71 4.57
C GLY A 452 -4.14 23.69 4.99
N LYS A 453 -3.50 22.52 5.09
CA LYS A 453 -2.07 22.42 5.42
C LYS A 453 -1.23 22.55 4.18
N ILE A 454 -0.12 23.28 4.29
CA ILE A 454 0.89 23.33 3.23
C ILE A 454 1.88 22.17 3.33
N GLU A 455 2.03 21.61 4.52
CA GLU A 455 3.01 20.57 4.83
C GLU A 455 2.40 19.54 5.80
N GLU A 456 2.59 18.27 5.49
CA GLU A 456 2.27 17.13 6.36
C GLU A 456 3.45 16.16 6.38
N SER A 457 3.71 15.61 7.56
CA SER A 457 4.75 14.61 7.75
C SER A 457 4.41 13.34 6.99
N VAL A 458 5.36 12.81 6.23
CA VAL A 458 5.23 11.52 5.54
C VAL A 458 6.03 10.41 6.21
N ASP A 459 6.41 10.60 7.49
CA ASP A 459 6.98 9.55 8.32
C ASP A 459 6.07 8.32 8.32
N LEU A 460 6.61 7.14 8.00
CA LEU A 460 5.83 5.94 7.73
C LEU A 460 4.89 5.59 8.89
N LYS A 461 5.35 5.77 10.14
CA LYS A 461 4.54 5.45 11.33
C LYS A 461 3.29 6.32 11.44
N ARG A 462 3.39 7.59 11.05
CA ARG A 462 2.27 8.54 11.08
C ARG A 462 1.37 8.35 9.87
N MET A 463 1.97 8.29 8.68
CA MET A 463 1.24 8.16 7.43
C MET A 463 0.39 6.88 7.39
N ILE A 464 0.96 5.73 7.73
CA ILE A 464 0.23 4.45 7.63
C ILE A 464 -0.90 4.35 8.66
N HIS A 465 -0.68 4.79 9.90
CA HIS A 465 -1.78 4.86 10.87
C HIS A 465 -2.85 5.85 10.43
N GLY A 466 -2.46 7.04 9.98
CA GLY A 466 -3.39 8.08 9.53
C GLY A 466 -4.29 7.63 8.37
N ILE A 467 -3.73 6.94 7.38
CA ILE A 467 -4.50 6.35 6.26
C ILE A 467 -5.54 5.35 6.79
N HIS A 468 -5.13 4.42 7.67
CA HIS A 468 -6.02 3.35 8.15
C HIS A 468 -6.96 3.79 9.29
N ALA A 469 -6.78 5.01 9.81
CA ALA A 469 -7.67 5.64 10.78
C ALA A 469 -8.67 6.63 10.14
N GLY A 470 -8.68 6.74 8.80
CA GLY A 470 -9.41 7.73 7.99
C GLY A 470 -10.91 7.84 8.28
N ALA A 471 -11.72 6.88 7.83
CA ALA A 471 -13.18 6.91 7.96
C ALA A 471 -13.71 5.91 9.01
N LYS A 472 -14.85 6.24 9.64
CA LYS A 472 -15.52 5.33 10.58
C LYS A 472 -16.10 4.13 9.86
N LYS A 473 -16.45 3.13 10.67
CA LYS A 473 -17.24 1.97 10.24
C LYS A 473 -18.76 2.17 10.39
N ASP A 474 -19.20 3.27 11.00
CA ASP A 474 -20.63 3.60 11.01
C ASP A 474 -21.00 4.16 9.65
N TRP A 475 -21.84 3.41 8.93
CA TRP A 475 -22.16 3.69 7.53
C TRP A 475 -23.07 4.92 7.35
N THR A 476 -23.29 5.71 8.41
CA THR A 476 -24.33 6.74 8.52
C THR A 476 -24.04 8.00 7.71
N GLY A 477 -24.02 7.90 6.37
CA GLY A 477 -24.23 8.94 5.35
C GLY A 477 -23.46 10.27 5.38
N ALA A 478 -22.84 10.66 6.49
CA ALA A 478 -21.89 11.74 6.60
C ALA A 478 -20.48 11.14 6.52
N PRO A 479 -19.48 11.86 5.98
CA PRO A 479 -18.08 11.54 6.18
C PRO A 479 -17.77 11.71 7.67
N ALA A 480 -18.20 10.75 8.48
CA ALA A 480 -17.83 10.70 9.87
C ALA A 480 -16.36 10.24 9.89
N HIS A 481 -15.47 11.19 10.11
CA HIS A 481 -14.05 10.94 10.34
C HIS A 481 -13.91 9.83 11.37
N GLY A 482 -13.03 8.86 11.07
CA GLY A 482 -12.80 7.58 11.74
C GLY A 482 -12.54 7.66 13.23
N ILE A 483 -11.37 7.18 13.63
CA ILE A 483 -10.84 7.47 14.97
C ILE A 483 -10.26 8.89 14.96
N ARG A 484 -9.71 9.31 13.81
CA ARG A 484 -9.29 10.69 13.62
C ARG A 484 -10.51 11.60 13.47
N GLU A 485 -10.44 12.80 14.01
CA GLU A 485 -11.33 13.92 13.75
C GLU A 485 -10.97 14.64 12.45
N GLN A 486 -9.71 14.55 12.00
CA GLN A 486 -9.28 15.08 10.71
C GLN A 486 -8.70 13.97 9.82
N GLY A 487 -9.15 13.91 8.57
CA GLY A 487 -8.55 13.01 7.57
C GLY A 487 -7.06 13.29 7.38
N LEU A 488 -6.28 12.27 7.00
CA LEU A 488 -4.91 12.50 6.58
C LEU A 488 -4.91 12.96 5.13
N VAL A 489 -4.29 14.11 4.85
CA VAL A 489 -4.03 14.59 3.48
C VAL A 489 -2.51 14.61 3.29
N VAL A 490 -2.05 14.03 2.19
CA VAL A 490 -0.63 14.05 1.81
C VAL A 490 -0.52 14.68 0.42
N ALA A 491 0.05 15.88 0.36
CA ALA A 491 0.00 16.80 -0.76
C ALA A 491 -1.45 17.00 -1.23
N ASN A 492 -1.83 16.41 -2.37
CA ASN A 492 -3.18 16.51 -2.92
C ASN A 492 -3.99 15.22 -2.74
N ALA A 493 -3.44 14.20 -2.09
CA ALA A 493 -4.13 12.93 -1.85
C ALA A 493 -4.86 12.96 -0.51
N ASP A 494 -6.20 12.91 -0.54
CA ASP A 494 -7.04 12.83 0.66
C ASP A 494 -7.33 11.37 1.01
N PHE A 495 -6.97 10.94 2.23
CA PHE A 495 -7.24 9.61 2.76
C PHE A 495 -8.37 9.59 3.81
N SER A 496 -9.09 10.70 4.00
CA SER A 496 -10.20 10.82 4.95
C SER A 496 -11.31 9.79 4.73
N HIS A 497 -11.47 9.31 3.49
CA HIS A 497 -12.51 8.39 3.07
C HIS A 497 -12.14 6.91 3.27
N VAL A 498 -10.88 6.59 3.57
CA VAL A 498 -10.38 5.21 3.64
C VAL A 498 -11.04 4.46 4.80
N ARG A 499 -11.76 3.39 4.48
CA ARG A 499 -12.44 2.52 5.46
C ARG A 499 -11.63 1.27 5.73
N TYR A 500 -11.03 1.17 6.91
CA TYR A 500 -10.27 -0.01 7.33
C TYR A 500 -11.20 -1.19 7.67
N PRO A 501 -11.03 -2.38 7.06
CA PRO A 501 -12.00 -3.48 7.16
C PRO A 501 -12.05 -4.17 8.54
N GLN A 502 -10.99 -4.06 9.34
CA GLN A 502 -10.90 -4.65 10.69
C GLN A 502 -10.76 -3.58 11.77
N SER A 503 -10.75 -3.95 13.05
CA SER A 503 -10.60 -2.98 14.14
C SER A 503 -9.27 -2.25 14.04
N GLN A 504 -9.29 -0.90 14.02
CA GLN A 504 -8.07 -0.10 14.08
C GLN A 504 -7.29 -0.34 15.39
N ALA A 505 -7.95 -0.83 16.44
CA ALA A 505 -7.31 -1.22 17.70
C ALA A 505 -6.58 -2.57 17.61
N ASN A 506 -6.75 -3.35 16.52
CA ASN A 506 -6.02 -4.59 16.34
C ASN A 506 -4.57 -4.33 15.87
N CYS A 507 -3.68 -3.92 16.77
CA CYS A 507 -2.29 -3.61 16.42
C CYS A 507 -1.57 -4.80 15.76
N ALA A 508 -1.94 -6.03 16.15
CA ALA A 508 -1.40 -7.27 15.60
C ALA A 508 -1.74 -7.48 14.11
N ALA A 509 -2.65 -6.69 13.54
CA ALA A 509 -2.94 -6.67 12.12
C ALA A 509 -1.73 -6.27 11.25
N CYS A 510 -0.79 -5.49 11.79
CA CYS A 510 0.40 -5.04 11.07
C CYS A 510 1.70 -5.30 11.85
N HIS A 511 1.68 -5.11 13.17
CA HIS A 511 2.87 -5.22 14.02
C HIS A 511 3.34 -6.66 14.22
N THR A 512 4.65 -6.89 14.28
CA THR A 512 5.24 -8.20 14.60
C THR A 512 5.43 -8.38 16.09
N GLY A 513 4.94 -9.47 16.68
CA GLY A 513 5.04 -9.69 18.13
C GLY A 513 4.43 -8.51 18.90
N THR A 514 5.17 -7.95 19.85
CA THR A 514 4.75 -6.83 20.72
C THR A 514 5.31 -5.48 20.29
N THR A 515 5.75 -5.30 19.04
CA THR A 515 6.38 -4.06 18.56
C THR A 515 5.45 -2.83 18.54
N TYR A 516 4.18 -2.99 18.88
CA TYR A 516 3.23 -1.90 19.11
C TYR A 516 3.29 -1.34 20.55
N SER A 517 3.95 -2.05 21.47
CA SER A 517 4.02 -1.66 22.88
C SER A 517 5.09 -0.58 23.08
N LEU A 518 4.86 0.31 24.05
CA LEU A 518 5.91 1.24 24.51
C LEU A 518 6.84 0.48 25.46
N GLY A 519 7.91 -0.06 24.90
CA GLY A 519 8.92 -0.84 25.62
C GLY A 519 10.28 -0.80 24.91
N GLY A 520 11.36 -1.00 25.65
CA GLY A 520 12.72 -0.98 25.11
C GLY A 520 13.08 0.41 24.60
N ASP A 521 13.45 0.53 23.33
CA ASP A 521 13.78 1.84 22.74
C ASP A 521 12.61 2.84 22.84
N TRP A 522 11.36 2.37 22.89
CA TRP A 522 10.17 3.23 23.00
C TRP A 522 9.79 3.59 24.44
N ASP A 523 10.48 3.06 25.46
CA ASP A 523 10.31 3.55 26.83
C ASP A 523 10.77 5.01 26.94
N MET A 524 11.82 5.35 26.18
CA MET A 524 12.50 6.64 26.14
C MET A 524 12.96 6.89 24.69
N PRO A 525 12.05 7.18 23.75
CA PRO A 525 12.33 7.11 22.31
C PRO A 525 13.45 8.04 21.87
N THR A 526 13.40 9.32 22.24
CA THR A 526 14.40 10.32 21.85
C THR A 526 15.77 9.99 22.42
N GLN A 527 15.85 9.62 23.70
CA GLN A 527 17.10 9.20 24.35
C GLN A 527 17.65 7.89 23.77
N SER A 528 16.77 7.03 23.25
CA SER A 528 17.15 5.79 22.56
C SER A 528 17.54 6.01 21.10
N GLY A 529 17.49 7.25 20.60
CA GLY A 529 17.89 7.65 19.24
C GLY A 529 16.75 7.59 18.20
N ILE A 530 15.49 7.42 18.61
CA ILE A 530 14.33 7.55 17.73
C ILE A 530 14.06 9.03 17.47
N LEU A 531 13.94 9.42 16.21
CA LEU A 531 13.74 10.82 15.81
C LEU A 531 12.28 11.25 15.92
N ALA A 532 12.11 12.54 16.21
CA ALA A 532 10.84 13.24 16.13
C ALA A 532 10.41 13.36 14.67
N SER A 533 9.11 13.48 14.41
CA SER A 533 8.59 13.61 13.05
C SER A 533 8.45 15.09 12.69
N THR A 534 9.01 15.53 11.56
CA THR A 534 8.95 16.91 11.09
C THR A 534 7.51 17.33 10.79
N THR A 535 7.05 18.42 11.40
CA THR A 535 5.79 19.09 11.10
C THR A 535 5.96 20.22 10.11
N THR A 536 7.09 20.93 10.20
CA THR A 536 7.39 22.05 9.31
C THR A 536 8.89 22.10 9.04
N SER A 537 9.27 22.05 7.77
CA SER A 537 10.68 21.96 7.36
C SER A 537 11.38 23.31 7.17
N ASN A 538 10.74 24.43 7.54
CA ASN A 538 11.32 25.78 7.62
C ASN A 538 12.27 26.24 6.49
N GLY A 539 12.03 25.81 5.25
CA GLY A 539 12.86 26.17 4.09
C GLY A 539 13.75 25.03 3.56
N GLN A 540 13.57 23.82 4.08
CA GLN A 540 13.96 22.53 3.49
C GLN A 540 15.49 22.27 3.42
N ALA A 541 16.30 23.13 4.04
CA ALA A 541 17.76 23.10 3.92
C ALA A 541 18.48 22.54 5.14
N ASP A 542 17.98 22.81 6.36
CA ASP A 542 18.65 22.46 7.61
C ASP A 542 17.68 21.85 8.64
N PRO A 543 17.72 20.53 8.88
CA PRO A 543 16.85 19.88 9.87
C PRO A 543 17.01 20.40 11.30
N ALA A 544 18.05 21.21 11.60
CA ALA A 544 18.21 21.83 12.91
C ALA A 544 17.16 22.93 13.19
N ASP A 545 16.57 23.54 12.16
CA ASP A 545 15.52 24.55 12.31
C ASP A 545 14.10 24.00 12.09
N ASP A 546 13.96 22.74 11.69
CA ASP A 546 12.69 22.05 11.54
C ASP A 546 11.88 22.06 12.84
N LEU A 547 10.58 22.36 12.71
CA LEU A 547 9.62 22.12 13.77
C LEU A 547 9.16 20.66 13.72
N ASN A 548 9.09 20.06 14.89
CA ASN A 548 8.90 18.63 15.04
C ASN A 548 7.85 18.30 16.09
N MET A 549 7.29 17.09 15.98
CA MET A 549 6.47 16.45 17.00
C MET A 549 7.22 15.26 17.60
N SER A 550 7.21 15.13 18.93
CA SER A 550 7.96 14.10 19.64
C SER A 550 7.51 12.67 19.24
N PRO A 551 8.39 11.65 19.33
CA PRO A 551 8.18 10.38 18.61
C PRO A 551 6.93 9.59 19.01
N THR A 552 6.61 9.50 20.30
CA THR A 552 5.42 8.79 20.78
C THR A 552 4.17 9.60 20.47
N TYR A 553 4.23 10.91 20.69
CA TYR A 553 3.14 11.83 20.31
C TYR A 553 2.79 11.72 18.83
N ALA A 554 3.79 11.61 17.94
CA ALA A 554 3.60 11.43 16.51
C ALA A 554 2.80 10.17 16.16
N VAL A 555 3.06 9.07 16.89
CA VAL A 555 2.35 7.80 16.73
C VAL A 555 0.93 7.92 17.26
N CYS A 556 0.74 8.39 18.48
CA CYS A 556 -0.59 8.41 19.10
C CYS A 556 -1.55 9.37 18.38
N THR A 557 -1.07 10.57 18.01
CA THR A 557 -1.88 11.58 17.29
C THR A 557 -2.19 11.22 15.84
N SER A 558 -1.54 10.19 15.29
CA SER A 558 -1.92 9.68 13.97
C SER A 558 -3.31 9.02 13.97
N CYS A 559 -3.82 8.62 15.14
CA CYS A 559 -5.18 8.11 15.31
C CYS A 559 -5.99 8.96 16.30
N HIS A 560 -5.39 9.41 17.40
CA HIS A 560 -6.05 10.14 18.49
C HIS A 560 -5.76 11.64 18.41
N ASP A 561 -6.52 12.37 17.61
CA ASP A 561 -6.35 13.80 17.35
C ASP A 561 -7.48 14.67 17.91
N SER A 562 -8.37 14.10 18.74
CA SER A 562 -9.44 14.88 19.38
C SER A 562 -8.89 15.95 20.32
N ALA A 563 -9.63 17.04 20.48
CA ALA A 563 -9.21 18.14 21.36
C ALA A 563 -8.87 17.67 22.80
N VAL A 564 -9.62 16.70 23.33
CA VAL A 564 -9.36 16.12 24.66
C VAL A 564 -8.10 15.24 24.65
N ALA A 565 -7.88 14.45 23.60
CA ALA A 565 -6.68 13.62 23.48
C ALA A 565 -5.42 14.49 23.35
N LEU A 566 -5.46 15.53 22.50
CA LEU A 566 -4.38 16.50 22.34
C LEU A 566 -4.08 17.23 23.65
N LEU A 567 -5.11 17.66 24.39
CA LEU A 567 -4.94 18.27 25.71
C LEU A 567 -4.31 17.29 26.71
N HIS A 568 -4.80 16.05 26.79
CA HIS A 568 -4.22 15.02 27.65
C HIS A 568 -2.74 14.80 27.37
N MET A 569 -2.40 14.60 26.09
CA MET A 569 -1.03 14.34 25.70
C MET A 569 -0.13 15.51 26.08
N THR A 570 -0.48 16.75 25.71
CA THR A 570 0.33 17.95 25.97
C THR A 570 0.46 18.34 27.45
N THR A 571 -0.45 17.88 28.33
CA THR A 571 -0.45 18.27 29.75
C THR A 571 0.13 17.22 30.71
N VAL A 572 0.10 15.94 30.35
CA VAL A 572 0.41 14.84 31.29
C VAL A 572 1.74 14.14 30.98
N ALA A 573 2.09 13.98 29.70
CA ALA A 573 3.22 13.17 29.28
C ALA A 573 4.43 13.98 28.77
N THR A 574 4.36 15.31 28.94
CA THR A 574 5.33 16.31 28.46
C THR A 574 5.77 16.15 26.99
N PRO A 575 4.95 15.70 26.02
CA PRO A 575 5.36 15.68 24.63
C PRO A 575 5.52 17.11 24.12
N LEU A 576 6.28 17.26 23.05
CA LEU A 576 6.47 18.55 22.39
C LEU A 576 5.93 18.47 20.97
N PHE A 577 5.25 19.54 20.57
CA PHE A 577 4.72 19.76 19.23
C PHE A 577 5.21 21.11 18.75
N ASP A 578 5.51 21.20 17.46
CA ASP A 578 6.11 22.36 16.82
C ASP A 578 7.35 22.90 17.58
N ALA A 579 8.23 21.98 17.96
CA ALA A 579 9.46 22.27 18.68
C ALA A 579 10.70 21.81 17.91
N LEU A 580 11.83 22.49 18.11
CA LEU A 580 13.11 22.08 17.52
C LEU A 580 13.57 20.72 18.09
N GLN A 581 14.23 19.90 17.27
CA GLN A 581 14.78 18.61 17.71
C GLN A 581 15.74 18.80 18.91
N THR A 582 16.59 19.83 18.86
CA THR A 582 17.52 20.20 19.94
C THR A 582 17.45 21.70 20.17
N PRO A 583 17.50 22.20 21.42
CA PRO A 583 17.59 21.43 22.67
C PRO A 583 16.23 20.89 23.16
N ASN A 584 15.11 21.23 22.50
CA ASN A 584 13.79 21.02 23.08
C ASN A 584 13.38 19.55 23.14
N ILE A 585 13.27 18.85 22.01
CA ILE A 585 12.80 17.46 22.01
C ILE A 585 13.82 16.51 22.65
N ASP A 586 15.10 16.64 22.33
CA ASP A 586 16.15 15.80 22.91
C ASP A 586 16.37 16.05 24.40
N GLY A 587 16.26 17.30 24.84
CA GLY A 587 16.38 17.70 26.25
C GLY A 587 15.15 17.36 27.08
N ASN A 588 14.10 16.84 26.45
CA ASN A 588 12.84 16.49 27.07
C ASN A 588 12.59 14.97 27.02
N ILE A 589 11.88 14.48 28.01
CA ILE A 589 11.56 13.06 28.18
C ILE A 589 10.05 12.90 27.99
N GLU A 590 9.65 12.14 26.98
CA GLU A 590 8.25 11.70 26.87
C GLU A 590 7.94 10.71 27.98
N GLN A 591 6.94 11.00 28.81
CA GLN A 591 6.56 10.18 29.95
C GLN A 591 5.43 9.18 29.64
N CYS A 592 5.11 8.98 28.35
CA CYS A 592 4.01 8.14 27.89
C CYS A 592 4.10 6.70 28.43
N SER A 593 5.31 6.13 28.46
CA SER A 593 5.59 4.75 28.89
C SER A 593 5.31 4.49 30.37
N ILE A 594 5.22 5.53 31.21
CA ILE A 594 4.89 5.39 32.63
C ILE A 594 3.48 4.80 32.82
N CYS A 595 2.54 5.24 31.98
CA CYS A 595 1.13 4.83 32.03
C CYS A 595 0.76 3.84 30.93
N HIS A 596 1.34 3.99 29.74
CA HIS A 596 1.00 3.23 28.53
C HIS A 596 2.03 2.15 28.16
N GLY A 597 3.11 2.01 28.93
CA GLY A 597 4.08 0.94 28.73
C GLY A 597 3.51 -0.44 29.05
N SER A 598 4.25 -1.48 28.66
CA SER A 598 3.85 -2.86 28.92
C SER A 598 3.63 -3.14 30.42
N GLY A 599 2.49 -3.73 30.77
CA GLY A 599 2.09 -4.05 32.15
C GLY A 599 1.69 -2.84 33.00
N LYS A 600 1.56 -1.64 32.42
CA LYS A 600 1.13 -0.43 33.13
C LYS A 600 -0.39 -0.29 33.16
N VAL A 601 -0.87 0.69 33.93
CA VAL A 601 -2.29 0.92 34.20
C VAL A 601 -3.14 1.14 32.95
N ALA A 602 -2.54 1.66 31.87
CA ALA A 602 -3.17 1.92 30.59
C ALA A 602 -2.30 1.39 29.44
N ASP A 603 -1.66 0.23 29.64
CA ASP A 603 -0.88 -0.50 28.63
C ASP A 603 -1.59 -0.50 27.26
N VAL A 604 -0.85 -0.15 26.20
CA VAL A 604 -1.34 -0.17 24.81
C VAL A 604 -2.04 -1.48 24.48
N GLN A 605 -1.49 -2.64 24.88
CA GLN A 605 -2.11 -3.95 24.64
C GLN A 605 -3.49 -4.06 25.30
N LEU A 606 -3.59 -3.59 26.55
CA LEU A 606 -4.80 -3.67 27.37
C LEU A 606 -5.90 -2.76 26.80
N VAL A 607 -5.59 -1.48 26.57
CA VAL A 607 -6.59 -0.48 26.17
C VAL A 607 -7.09 -0.67 24.73
N HIS A 608 -6.29 -1.31 23.88
CA HIS A 608 -6.69 -1.66 22.51
C HIS A 608 -7.25 -3.10 22.40
N GLY A 609 -7.20 -3.88 23.48
CA GLY A 609 -7.70 -5.26 23.49
C GLY A 609 -6.97 -6.18 22.50
N VAL A 610 -5.67 -5.95 22.30
CA VAL A 610 -4.86 -6.77 21.39
C VAL A 610 -4.66 -8.14 22.02
N LYS A 611 -5.11 -9.18 21.29
CA LYS A 611 -5.10 -10.57 21.75
C LYS A 611 -3.84 -11.32 21.35
#